data_AF-A0AAE1ABR0-F1
#
_entry.id   AF-A0AAE1ABR0-F1
#
_cell.length_a   1.000
_cell.length_b   1.000
_cell.length_c   1.000
_cell.angle_alpha   90.00
_cell.angle_beta   90.00
_cell.angle_gamma   90.00
#
_symmetry.space_group_name_H-M   'P 1'
#
loop_
_entity.id
_entity.type
_entity.pdbx_description
1 polymer ?
#
loop_
_entity_poly.entity_id
_entity_poly.type
_entity_poly.pdbx_seq_one_letter_code
_entity_poly.pdbx_strand_id
1 'polypeptide(L)'
;MNNSRKRRGKSLQTKATNGGCASATVDDFPKSKRLRKDAKSKDLIQQDGPVGLDTVSSKTQAPCSMNEEELLKRFSVRREYLRKNNIASSTHVFRKLCDSFETSRDPAKATAMSKYLRFQFEFLGIQTPQRRELCKPLWKEIKVLNSSDLRTLICEAWLSPEREFQNFAVDLFEKECMRIYSDDGLGSAGYATSTLDFARQFLASPKSWWDTVDPLAYKVVGPLVKKYPEYLLSVMDAWNVSGVTWLARTSIIYQLGYGKDTDAERLFRYCLKVAHEEEFFIQKAIGWALRQHCRVDQEAVKAFVQKNKKKLSTLSIREALKHVK
;
A
#
# COMPACT_ATOMS: atom_id res chain seq x y z
N MET A 1 -34.95 22.77 -53.84
CA MET A 1 -34.63 21.65 -52.93
C MET A 1 -33.12 21.66 -52.70
N ASN A 2 -32.67 22.12 -51.54
CA ASN A 2 -31.24 22.29 -51.22
C ASN A 2 -31.00 22.01 -49.74
N ASN A 3 -30.10 21.06 -49.44
CA ASN A 3 -29.34 20.82 -48.19
C ASN A 3 -29.05 19.32 -48.04
N SER A 4 -27.96 18.83 -47.46
CA SER A 4 -26.64 19.37 -47.13
C SER A 4 -25.80 18.20 -46.57
N ARG A 5 -24.52 18.14 -46.99
CA ARG A 5 -23.31 17.73 -46.23
C ARG A 5 -23.20 16.34 -45.55
N LYS A 6 -22.30 15.57 -46.16
CA LYS A 6 -21.27 14.66 -45.58
C LYS A 6 -20.99 14.81 -44.08
N ARG A 7 -21.01 13.69 -43.34
CA ARG A 7 -20.12 13.44 -42.20
C ARG A 7 -19.53 12.02 -42.29
N ARG A 8 -18.21 11.95 -42.53
CA ARG A 8 -17.38 10.74 -42.39
C ARG A 8 -17.09 10.54 -40.90
N GLY A 9 -17.51 9.41 -40.33
CA GLY A 9 -17.06 8.96 -39.02
C GLY A 9 -15.64 8.40 -39.12
N LYS A 10 -14.67 9.08 -38.51
CA LYS A 10 -13.34 8.51 -38.24
C LYS A 10 -13.40 7.77 -36.91
N SER A 11 -13.29 6.45 -36.98
CA SER A 11 -13.01 5.56 -35.85
C SER A 11 -11.66 5.94 -35.24
N LEU A 12 -11.67 6.51 -34.04
CA LEU A 12 -10.47 6.68 -33.20
C LEU A 12 -10.27 5.39 -32.40
N GLN A 13 -9.34 4.56 -32.88
CA GLN A 13 -8.73 3.50 -32.07
C GLN A 13 -7.98 4.15 -30.90
N THR A 14 -8.51 4.02 -29.70
CA THR A 14 -7.77 4.28 -28.47
C THR A 14 -6.78 3.14 -28.26
N LYS A 15 -5.51 3.37 -28.63
CA LYS A 15 -4.40 2.52 -28.21
C LYS A 15 -4.29 2.60 -26.70
N ALA A 16 -4.61 1.50 -26.02
CA ALA A 16 -4.28 1.29 -24.62
C ALA A 16 -2.75 1.33 -24.46
N THR A 17 -2.23 2.40 -23.85
CA THR A 17 -0.84 2.47 -23.43
C THR A 17 -0.69 1.59 -22.19
N ASN A 18 -0.08 0.42 -22.35
CA ASN A 18 0.40 -0.41 -21.25
C ASN A 18 1.48 0.38 -20.47
N GLY A 19 1.05 1.14 -19.47
CA GLY A 19 1.94 1.74 -18.48
C GLY A 19 2.49 0.66 -17.57
N GLY A 20 3.66 0.10 -17.93
CA GLY A 20 4.43 -0.79 -17.07
C GLY A 20 4.73 -0.10 -15.73
N CYS A 21 4.04 -0.53 -14.69
CA CYS A 21 4.25 -0.11 -13.31
C CYS A 21 5.46 -0.88 -12.78
N ALA A 22 6.65 -0.28 -12.84
CA ALA A 22 7.86 -0.87 -12.28
C ALA A 22 7.83 -0.74 -10.75
N SER A 23 7.21 -1.73 -10.10
CA SER A 23 7.38 -2.00 -8.67
C SER A 23 8.79 -2.52 -8.38
N ALA A 24 9.20 -2.49 -7.12
CA ALA A 24 10.54 -2.88 -6.69
C ALA A 24 10.90 -4.29 -7.17
N THR A 25 11.99 -4.42 -7.93
CA THR A 25 12.57 -5.71 -8.31
C THR A 25 13.56 -6.18 -7.26
N VAL A 26 13.69 -7.50 -7.06
CA VAL A 26 14.58 -8.11 -6.05
C VAL A 26 16.04 -7.63 -6.14
N ASP A 27 16.49 -7.22 -7.32
CA ASP A 27 17.85 -6.73 -7.56
C ASP A 27 18.16 -5.37 -6.89
N ASP A 28 17.13 -4.67 -6.40
CA ASP A 28 17.31 -3.36 -5.78
C ASP A 28 17.70 -3.41 -4.31
N PHE A 29 17.64 -4.58 -3.67
CA PHE A 29 17.88 -4.68 -2.24
C PHE A 29 19.38 -4.77 -1.89
N PRO A 30 19.84 -4.11 -0.82
CA PRO A 30 21.19 -4.31 -0.32
C PRO A 30 21.40 -5.79 0.06
N LYS A 31 22.48 -6.40 -0.46
CA LYS A 31 22.90 -7.75 -0.04
C LYS A 31 23.24 -7.70 1.46
N SER A 32 22.60 -8.54 2.27
CA SER A 32 22.89 -8.64 3.70
C SER A 32 24.37 -9.00 3.90
N LYS A 33 25.18 -8.09 4.47
CA LYS A 33 26.51 -8.43 4.96
C LYS A 33 26.34 -9.42 6.12
N ARG A 34 26.76 -10.67 5.93
CA ARG A 34 26.97 -11.61 7.04
C ARG A 34 27.98 -10.98 8.00
N LEU A 35 27.56 -10.68 9.22
CA LEU A 35 28.45 -10.36 10.33
C LEU A 35 29.30 -11.61 10.61
N ARG A 36 30.60 -11.53 10.33
CA ARG A 36 31.59 -12.50 10.83
C ARG A 36 31.75 -12.26 12.34
N LYS A 37 31.50 -13.30 13.13
CA LYS A 37 31.90 -13.34 14.54
C LYS A 37 33.35 -13.75 14.60
N ASP A 38 34.24 -12.80 14.88
CA ASP A 38 35.57 -13.11 15.38
C ASP A 38 35.54 -12.91 16.90
N ALA A 39 35.84 -13.98 17.63
CA ALA A 39 35.94 -14.02 19.08
C ALA A 39 37.41 -14.09 19.48
N LYS A 40 37.83 -13.17 20.36
CA LYS A 40 38.98 -13.15 21.30
C LYS A 40 39.04 -11.69 21.80
N SER A 41 39.05 -11.32 23.08
CA SER A 41 39.78 -11.86 24.23
C SER A 41 39.21 -11.22 25.52
N LYS A 42 39.50 -11.83 26.67
CA LYS A 42 39.16 -11.41 28.04
C LYS A 42 40.23 -10.45 28.60
N ASP A 43 39.82 -9.60 29.55
CA ASP A 43 40.48 -9.20 30.84
C ASP A 43 39.97 -7.80 31.26
N LEU A 44 39.11 -7.66 32.29
CA LEU A 44 39.34 -7.45 33.74
C LEU A 44 40.04 -6.12 34.14
N ILE A 45 39.31 -5.24 34.86
CA ILE A 45 39.63 -4.66 36.20
C ILE A 45 38.72 -3.44 36.55
N GLN A 46 38.30 -3.41 37.83
CA GLN A 46 37.62 -2.42 38.71
C GLN A 46 38.29 -1.01 38.74
N GLN A 47 37.85 0.10 39.38
CA GLN A 47 36.72 0.59 40.20
C GLN A 47 36.83 2.14 40.27
N ASP A 48 35.83 2.79 40.88
CA ASP A 48 35.77 4.15 41.51
C ASP A 48 34.89 5.23 40.85
N GLY A 49 33.83 5.62 41.57
CA GLY A 49 33.06 6.89 41.40
C GLY A 49 33.51 7.95 42.42
N PRO A 50 32.73 9.02 42.74
CA PRO A 50 31.37 9.38 42.32
C PRO A 50 31.14 10.90 42.01
N VAL A 51 29.86 11.32 42.01
CA VAL A 51 29.27 12.68 42.02
C VAL A 51 29.14 13.33 40.62
N GLY A 52 27.98 13.69 40.08
CA GLY A 52 26.62 13.88 40.57
C GLY A 52 26.09 15.11 39.83
N LEU A 53 25.08 14.96 38.96
CA LEU A 53 24.25 16.05 38.43
C LEU A 53 23.07 15.45 37.65
N ASP A 54 21.89 15.95 38.00
CA ASP A 54 20.57 15.44 37.67
C ASP A 54 20.34 15.27 36.16
N THR A 55 19.96 14.05 35.76
CA THR A 55 19.31 13.81 34.47
C THR A 55 17.94 13.22 34.71
N VAL A 56 16.93 14.10 34.57
CA VAL A 56 15.54 13.71 34.39
C VAL A 56 15.45 12.84 33.12
N SER A 57 15.38 11.53 33.30
CA SER A 57 15.07 10.60 32.23
C SER A 57 13.58 10.69 31.92
N SER A 58 13.20 11.60 31.01
CA SER A 58 11.87 11.60 30.39
C SER A 58 11.80 10.48 29.35
N LYS A 59 11.55 9.25 29.81
CA LYS A 59 10.92 8.24 28.95
C LYS A 59 9.44 8.61 28.82
N THR A 60 9.11 9.48 27.87
CA THR A 60 7.74 9.64 27.42
C THR A 60 7.62 8.87 26.10
N GLN A 61 7.28 7.58 26.23
CA GLN A 61 6.83 6.74 25.13
C GLN A 61 5.63 7.42 24.47
N ALA A 62 5.71 7.67 23.16
CA ALA A 62 4.58 8.09 22.36
C ALA A 62 3.53 6.96 22.30
N PRO A 63 2.25 7.20 22.64
CA PRO A 63 1.23 6.16 22.64
C PRO A 63 0.52 6.13 21.29
N CYS A 64 0.97 5.31 20.33
CA CYS A 64 0.11 4.87 19.22
C CYS A 64 0.67 3.68 18.44
N SER A 65 0.86 2.54 19.08
CA SER A 65 0.99 1.25 18.38
C SER A 65 0.03 0.28 19.04
N MET A 66 -1.15 0.07 18.46
CA MET A 66 -1.96 -1.08 18.86
C MET A 66 -1.17 -2.34 18.53
N ASN A 67 -1.01 -3.24 19.49
CA ASN A 67 -0.27 -4.48 19.30
C ASN A 67 -1.09 -5.46 18.41
N GLU A 68 -0.42 -6.46 17.85
CA GLU A 68 -1.02 -7.45 16.95
C GLU A 68 -2.22 -8.18 17.57
N GLU A 69 -2.16 -8.44 18.88
CA GLU A 69 -3.24 -9.06 19.64
C GLU A 69 -4.50 -8.18 19.70
N GLU A 70 -4.35 -6.87 19.95
CA GLU A 70 -5.47 -5.92 19.96
C GLU A 70 -6.06 -5.73 18.56
N LEU A 71 -5.23 -5.74 17.51
CA LEU A 71 -5.71 -5.76 16.13
C LEU A 71 -6.52 -7.03 15.85
N LEU A 72 -5.98 -8.22 16.14
CA LEU A 72 -6.67 -9.50 15.98
C LEU A 72 -7.97 -9.58 16.78
N LYS A 73 -7.99 -9.02 17.99
CA LYS A 73 -9.17 -8.91 18.85
C LYS A 73 -10.23 -8.00 18.24
N ARG A 74 -9.87 -6.79 17.80
CA ARG A 74 -10.78 -5.88 17.08
C ARG A 74 -11.34 -6.53 15.82
N PHE A 75 -10.50 -7.21 15.05
CA PHE A 75 -10.92 -7.96 13.87
C PHE A 75 -11.86 -9.11 14.21
N SER A 76 -11.61 -9.85 15.30
CA SER A 76 -12.46 -10.96 15.74
C SER A 76 -13.83 -10.47 16.23
N VAL A 77 -13.86 -9.39 17.01
CA VAL A 77 -15.11 -8.72 17.44
C VAL A 77 -15.89 -8.23 16.22
N ARG A 78 -15.21 -7.63 15.23
CA ARG A 78 -15.83 -7.18 13.99
C ARG A 78 -16.40 -8.36 13.19
N ARG A 79 -15.65 -9.45 13.04
CA ARG A 79 -16.12 -10.68 12.37
C ARG A 79 -17.37 -11.25 13.04
N GLU A 80 -17.39 -11.28 14.37
CA GLU A 80 -18.53 -11.79 15.13
C GLU A 80 -19.77 -10.87 15.03
N TYR A 81 -19.58 -9.55 15.08
CA TYR A 81 -20.63 -8.57 14.83
C TYR A 81 -21.23 -8.72 13.43
N LEU A 82 -20.39 -8.90 12.42
CA LEU A 82 -20.83 -9.09 11.04
C LEU A 82 -21.63 -10.39 10.93
N ARG A 83 -21.17 -11.50 11.55
CA ARG A 83 -21.83 -12.83 11.48
C ARG A 83 -23.26 -12.81 11.97
N LYS A 84 -23.53 -12.04 13.02
CA LYS A 84 -24.88 -11.87 13.58
C LYS A 84 -25.87 -11.17 12.64
N ASN A 85 -25.40 -10.45 11.63
CA ASN A 85 -26.23 -9.60 10.76
C ASN A 85 -26.42 -10.15 9.33
N ASN A 86 -26.45 -11.48 9.18
CA ASN A 86 -26.87 -12.23 7.98
C ASN A 86 -25.87 -12.24 6.78
N ILE A 87 -24.72 -12.92 6.98
CA ILE A 87 -23.61 -13.15 6.03
C ILE A 87 -23.82 -14.41 5.14
N ALA A 88 -25.01 -14.70 4.62
CA ALA A 88 -25.13 -15.88 3.76
C ALA A 88 -24.32 -15.72 2.45
N SER A 89 -24.36 -14.51 1.88
CA SER A 89 -23.83 -14.21 0.55
C SER A 89 -22.32 -14.06 0.50
N SER A 90 -21.70 -13.28 1.40
CA SER A 90 -20.24 -13.13 1.40
C SER A 90 -19.52 -14.43 1.81
N THR A 91 -20.09 -15.21 2.74
CA THR A 91 -19.58 -16.56 3.07
C THR A 91 -19.57 -17.46 1.84
N HIS A 92 -20.62 -17.43 1.03
CA HIS A 92 -20.69 -18.23 -0.20
C HIS A 92 -19.63 -17.84 -1.23
N VAL A 93 -19.44 -16.54 -1.46
CA VAL A 93 -18.39 -16.03 -2.35
C VAL A 93 -17.00 -16.43 -1.84
N PHE A 94 -16.77 -16.33 -0.54
CA PHE A 94 -15.50 -16.69 0.06
C PHE A 94 -15.20 -18.19 -0.05
N ARG A 95 -16.19 -19.07 0.16
CA ARG A 95 -16.02 -20.52 -0.06
C ARG A 95 -15.64 -20.83 -1.51
N LYS A 96 -16.34 -20.26 -2.48
CA LYS A 96 -15.99 -20.43 -3.91
C LYS A 96 -14.59 -19.95 -4.23
N LEU A 97 -14.15 -18.84 -3.62
CA LEU A 97 -12.78 -18.35 -3.75
C LEU A 97 -11.79 -19.38 -3.21
N CYS A 98 -11.99 -19.88 -1.98
CA CYS A 98 -11.16 -20.90 -1.37
C CYS A 98 -11.07 -22.16 -2.23
N ASP A 99 -12.20 -22.71 -2.68
CA ASP A 99 -12.25 -23.94 -3.48
C ASP A 99 -11.50 -23.75 -4.82
N SER A 100 -11.74 -22.63 -5.49
CA SER A 100 -11.11 -22.28 -6.77
C SER A 100 -9.60 -22.12 -6.66
N PHE A 101 -9.16 -21.49 -5.57
CA PHE A 101 -7.75 -21.27 -5.26
C PHE A 101 -7.05 -22.57 -4.87
N GLU A 102 -7.65 -23.37 -3.99
CA GLU A 102 -7.07 -24.64 -3.54
C GLU A 102 -6.95 -25.64 -4.69
N THR A 103 -7.98 -25.75 -5.53
CA THR A 103 -7.95 -26.61 -6.75
C THR A 103 -6.86 -26.18 -7.74
N SER A 104 -6.43 -24.92 -7.66
CA SER A 104 -5.40 -24.35 -8.54
C SER A 104 -4.01 -24.30 -7.89
N ARG A 105 -3.81 -24.90 -6.71
CA ARG A 105 -2.54 -24.88 -5.96
C ARG A 105 -1.40 -25.50 -6.78
N ASP A 106 -0.26 -24.81 -6.80
CA ASP A 106 0.97 -25.21 -7.47
C ASP A 106 2.15 -25.05 -6.49
N PRO A 107 2.52 -26.09 -5.72
CA PRO A 107 3.57 -26.02 -4.70
C PRO A 107 4.95 -25.63 -5.26
N ALA A 108 5.24 -25.99 -6.51
CA ALA A 108 6.50 -25.66 -7.16
C ALA A 108 6.60 -24.14 -7.39
N LYS A 109 5.54 -23.50 -7.87
CA LYS A 109 5.47 -22.03 -8.00
C LYS A 109 5.40 -21.33 -6.66
N ALA A 110 4.68 -21.88 -5.69
CA ALA A 110 4.53 -21.30 -4.35
C ALA A 110 5.88 -20.99 -3.69
N THR A 111 6.83 -21.92 -3.79
CA THR A 111 8.19 -21.75 -3.23
C THR A 111 8.92 -20.57 -3.87
N ALA A 112 8.86 -20.43 -5.20
CA ALA A 112 9.49 -19.34 -5.92
C ALA A 112 8.84 -17.98 -5.59
N MET A 113 7.52 -17.94 -5.46
CA MET A 113 6.76 -16.73 -5.11
C MET A 113 7.01 -16.29 -3.67
N SER A 114 7.07 -17.24 -2.73
CA SER A 114 7.43 -16.95 -1.34
C SER A 114 8.87 -16.40 -1.25
N LYS A 115 9.82 -17.01 -1.96
CA LYS A 115 11.21 -16.51 -2.04
C LYS A 115 11.28 -15.08 -2.57
N TYR A 116 10.48 -14.74 -3.58
CA TYR A 116 10.43 -13.39 -4.14
C TYR A 116 10.02 -12.34 -3.09
N LEU A 117 9.09 -12.69 -2.20
CA LEU A 117 8.72 -11.88 -1.04
C LEU A 117 9.52 -12.24 0.23
N ARG A 118 10.75 -12.74 0.07
CA ARG A 118 11.70 -13.01 1.16
C ARG A 118 11.18 -13.95 2.23
N PHE A 119 10.39 -14.95 1.81
CA PHE A 119 9.79 -15.97 2.68
C PHE A 119 8.95 -15.39 3.83
N GLN A 120 8.40 -14.19 3.64
CA GLN A 120 7.53 -13.54 4.64
C GLN A 120 6.09 -14.10 4.63
N PHE A 121 5.69 -14.75 3.54
CA PHE A 121 4.30 -15.18 3.31
C PHE A 121 4.23 -16.57 2.69
N GLU A 122 3.16 -17.28 3.05
CA GLU A 122 2.73 -18.52 2.42
C GLU A 122 2.07 -18.22 1.06
N PHE A 123 2.12 -19.18 0.14
CA PHE A 123 1.57 -19.02 -1.20
C PHE A 123 0.91 -20.32 -1.66
N LEU A 124 -0.13 -20.18 -2.48
CA LEU A 124 -0.73 -21.28 -3.24
C LEU A 124 0.05 -21.59 -4.52
N GLY A 125 0.80 -20.61 -5.05
CA GLY A 125 1.51 -20.74 -6.33
C GLY A 125 0.73 -20.21 -7.53
N ILE A 126 -0.28 -19.36 -7.31
CA ILE A 126 -1.17 -18.86 -8.36
C ILE A 126 -0.73 -17.47 -8.80
N GLN A 127 -0.15 -17.40 -10.00
CA GLN A 127 0.31 -16.13 -10.56
C GLN A 127 -0.85 -15.18 -10.89
N THR A 128 -0.58 -13.88 -10.88
CA THR A 128 -1.59 -12.82 -11.06
C THR A 128 -2.55 -13.02 -12.25
N PRO A 129 -2.11 -13.41 -13.47
CA PRO A 129 -3.05 -13.63 -14.58
C PRO A 129 -4.06 -14.74 -14.29
N GLN A 130 -3.58 -15.89 -13.80
CA GLN A 130 -4.43 -17.02 -13.43
C GLN A 130 -5.34 -16.66 -12.24
N ARG A 131 -4.80 -16.04 -11.18
CA ARG A 131 -5.58 -15.60 -10.02
C ARG A 131 -6.75 -14.71 -10.46
N ARG A 132 -6.48 -13.72 -11.33
CA ARG A 132 -7.51 -12.82 -11.83
C ARG A 132 -8.54 -13.54 -12.70
N GLU A 133 -8.12 -14.53 -13.48
CA GLU A 133 -9.03 -15.38 -14.25
C GLU A 133 -9.99 -16.15 -13.32
N LEU A 134 -9.44 -16.81 -12.30
CA LEU A 134 -10.22 -17.55 -11.30
C LEU A 134 -11.22 -16.66 -10.55
N CYS A 135 -10.89 -15.39 -10.33
CA CYS A 135 -11.78 -14.43 -9.67
C CYS A 135 -12.86 -13.85 -10.61
N LYS A 136 -12.75 -13.99 -11.94
CA LYS A 136 -13.72 -13.38 -12.88
C LYS A 136 -15.18 -13.76 -12.62
N PRO A 137 -15.53 -15.04 -12.37
CA PRO A 137 -16.91 -15.44 -12.11
C PRO A 137 -17.48 -14.79 -10.84
N LEU A 138 -16.63 -14.59 -9.82
CA LEU A 138 -17.02 -14.06 -8.52
C LEU A 138 -17.48 -12.59 -8.59
N TRP A 139 -16.99 -11.80 -9.56
CA TRP A 139 -17.33 -10.38 -9.66
C TRP A 139 -18.83 -10.12 -9.88
N LYS A 140 -19.56 -11.06 -10.50
CA LYS A 140 -21.02 -10.91 -10.65
C LYS A 140 -21.73 -11.03 -9.30
N GLU A 141 -21.28 -11.94 -8.44
CA GLU A 141 -21.82 -12.17 -7.10
C GLU A 141 -21.41 -11.04 -6.14
N ILE A 142 -20.17 -10.54 -6.26
CA ILE A 142 -19.67 -9.42 -5.46
C ILE A 142 -20.44 -8.12 -5.72
N LYS A 143 -20.95 -7.93 -6.95
CA LYS A 143 -21.73 -6.74 -7.32
C LYS A 143 -23.07 -6.62 -6.59
N VAL A 144 -23.61 -7.72 -6.08
CA VAL A 144 -24.88 -7.70 -5.33
C VAL A 144 -24.68 -7.69 -3.81
N LEU A 145 -23.44 -7.75 -3.33
CA LEU A 145 -23.14 -7.63 -1.90
C LEU A 145 -23.40 -6.20 -1.39
N ASN A 146 -23.94 -6.10 -0.17
CA ASN A 146 -24.04 -4.84 0.57
C ASN A 146 -22.67 -4.43 1.16
N SER A 147 -22.57 -3.23 1.74
CA SER A 147 -21.29 -2.75 2.29
C SER A 147 -20.75 -3.64 3.41
N SER A 148 -21.63 -4.19 4.24
CA SER A 148 -21.27 -5.08 5.36
C SER A 148 -20.64 -6.39 4.86
N ASP A 149 -21.23 -6.99 3.83
CA ASP A 149 -20.73 -8.19 3.17
C ASP A 149 -19.39 -7.94 2.46
N LEU A 150 -19.23 -6.79 1.79
CA LEU A 150 -17.96 -6.40 1.19
C LEU A 150 -16.85 -6.29 2.24
N ARG A 151 -17.11 -5.61 3.36
CA ARG A 151 -16.16 -5.51 4.47
C ARG A 151 -15.81 -6.88 5.05
N THR A 152 -16.80 -7.75 5.20
CA THR A 152 -16.58 -9.13 5.66
C THR A 152 -15.64 -9.88 4.72
N LEU A 153 -15.94 -9.91 3.43
CA LEU A 153 -15.16 -10.65 2.44
C LEU A 153 -13.71 -10.14 2.36
N ILE A 154 -13.50 -8.83 2.44
CA ILE A 154 -12.16 -8.23 2.52
C ILE A 154 -11.41 -8.73 3.76
N CYS A 155 -12.05 -8.70 4.93
CA CYS A 155 -11.44 -9.17 6.17
C CYS A 155 -11.11 -10.66 6.11
N GLU A 156 -12.02 -11.50 5.64
CA GLU A 156 -11.80 -12.95 5.52
C GLU A 156 -10.62 -13.26 4.60
N ALA A 157 -10.60 -12.67 3.40
CA ALA A 157 -9.48 -12.84 2.47
C ALA A 157 -8.17 -12.27 3.03
N TRP A 158 -8.20 -11.15 3.75
CA TRP A 158 -6.97 -10.61 4.35
C TRP A 158 -6.42 -11.52 5.45
N LEU A 159 -7.29 -12.18 6.22
CA LEU A 159 -6.90 -13.05 7.32
C LEU A 159 -6.43 -14.43 6.87
N SER A 160 -6.79 -14.89 5.66
CA SER A 160 -6.31 -16.16 5.10
C SER A 160 -4.78 -16.26 5.04
N PRO A 161 -4.18 -17.45 5.23
CA PRO A 161 -2.73 -17.60 5.30
C PRO A 161 -1.99 -17.18 4.01
N GLU A 162 -2.45 -17.67 2.86
CA GLU A 162 -1.72 -17.54 1.62
C GLU A 162 -1.89 -16.17 0.95
N ARG A 163 -0.79 -15.69 0.35
CA ARG A 163 -0.65 -14.33 -0.16
C ARG A 163 -1.66 -13.98 -1.25
N GLU A 164 -2.10 -14.97 -2.01
CA GLU A 164 -3.10 -14.80 -3.06
C GLU A 164 -4.44 -14.28 -2.54
N PHE A 165 -4.79 -14.56 -1.27
CA PHE A 165 -6.01 -14.02 -0.67
C PHE A 165 -5.90 -12.53 -0.34
N GLN A 166 -4.78 -12.03 0.21
CA GLN A 166 -4.59 -10.58 0.37
C GLN A 166 -4.56 -9.88 -1.00
N ASN A 167 -3.95 -10.51 -2.01
CA ASN A 167 -3.98 -9.98 -3.37
C ASN A 167 -5.41 -9.89 -3.94
N PHE A 168 -6.27 -10.86 -3.66
CA PHE A 168 -7.70 -10.77 -3.98
C PHE A 168 -8.38 -9.63 -3.21
N ALA A 169 -8.11 -9.47 -1.92
CA ALA A 169 -8.64 -8.38 -1.12
C ALA A 169 -8.24 -7.01 -1.68
N VAL A 170 -7.01 -6.86 -2.19
CA VAL A 170 -6.56 -5.65 -2.89
C VAL A 170 -7.33 -5.43 -4.21
N ASP A 171 -7.52 -6.47 -5.03
CA ASP A 171 -8.32 -6.35 -6.27
C ASP A 171 -9.78 -5.99 -5.94
N LEU A 172 -10.32 -6.49 -4.82
CA LEU A 172 -11.66 -6.18 -4.31
C LEU A 172 -11.75 -4.72 -3.82
N PHE A 173 -10.76 -4.25 -3.07
CA PHE A 173 -10.65 -2.82 -2.72
C PHE A 173 -10.61 -1.93 -3.96
N GLU A 174 -9.75 -2.23 -4.94
CA GLU A 174 -9.62 -1.45 -6.17
C GLU A 174 -10.96 -1.31 -6.91
N LYS A 175 -11.76 -2.37 -6.95
CA LYS A 175 -13.04 -2.40 -7.67
C LYS A 175 -14.18 -1.79 -6.87
N GLU A 176 -14.22 -2.04 -5.57
CA GLU A 176 -15.41 -1.81 -4.75
C GLU A 176 -15.21 -0.79 -3.63
N CYS A 177 -14.06 -0.10 -3.55
CA CYS A 177 -13.78 0.90 -2.52
C CYS A 177 -14.96 1.86 -2.30
N MET A 178 -15.53 2.36 -3.40
CA MET A 178 -16.64 3.33 -3.40
C MET A 178 -17.97 2.77 -2.82
N ARG A 179 -18.05 1.45 -2.60
CA ARG A 179 -19.21 0.73 -2.04
C ARG A 179 -19.00 0.21 -0.62
N ILE A 180 -17.79 0.28 -0.05
CA ILE A 180 -17.46 -0.35 1.25
C ILE A 180 -18.21 0.27 2.45
N TYR A 181 -18.83 1.45 2.28
CA TYR A 181 -19.67 2.13 3.29
C TYR A 181 -20.88 2.86 2.66
N SER A 182 -21.25 2.52 1.42
CA SER A 182 -22.22 3.34 0.66
C SER A 182 -23.66 3.23 1.16
N ASP A 183 -24.00 2.14 1.87
CA ASP A 183 -25.34 1.89 2.43
C ASP A 183 -25.40 2.08 3.96
N ASP A 184 -24.32 2.55 4.59
CA ASP A 184 -24.24 2.78 6.04
C ASP A 184 -24.91 4.11 6.50
N GLY A 185 -25.59 4.82 5.60
CA GLY A 185 -26.27 6.09 5.93
C GLY A 185 -25.33 7.25 6.26
N LEU A 186 -24.06 7.15 5.90
CA LEU A 186 -23.05 8.16 6.16
C LEU A 186 -23.09 9.28 5.11
N GLY A 187 -22.96 10.54 5.53
CA GLY A 187 -22.68 11.64 4.62
C GLY A 187 -21.29 11.50 3.97
N SER A 188 -21.00 12.28 2.92
CA SER A 188 -19.75 12.18 2.14
C SER A 188 -18.48 12.17 3.01
N ALA A 189 -18.43 13.01 4.05
CA ALA A 189 -17.31 13.06 4.99
C ALA A 189 -17.17 11.76 5.80
N GLY A 190 -18.27 11.25 6.36
CA GLY A 190 -18.28 10.00 7.14
C GLY A 190 -17.95 8.79 6.29
N TYR A 191 -18.48 8.74 5.06
CA TYR A 191 -18.16 7.72 4.07
C TYR A 191 -16.66 7.70 3.73
N ALA A 192 -16.09 8.87 3.38
CA ALA A 192 -14.70 8.99 2.97
C ALA A 192 -13.74 8.62 4.09
N THR A 193 -13.97 9.16 5.30
CA THR A 193 -13.14 8.90 6.48
C THR A 193 -13.22 7.45 6.93
N SER A 194 -14.41 6.85 6.98
CA SER A 194 -14.59 5.44 7.36
C SER A 194 -13.96 4.48 6.35
N THR A 195 -14.06 4.80 5.06
CA THR A 195 -13.43 4.00 4.00
C THR A 195 -11.91 4.07 4.09
N LEU A 196 -11.34 5.27 4.31
CA LEU A 196 -9.89 5.43 4.47
C LEU A 196 -9.38 4.76 5.75
N ASP A 197 -10.11 4.88 6.87
CA ASP A 197 -9.76 4.21 8.13
C ASP A 197 -9.82 2.69 7.99
N PHE A 198 -10.80 2.16 7.26
CA PHE A 198 -10.84 0.73 6.96
C PHE A 198 -9.61 0.30 6.15
N ALA A 199 -9.24 1.02 5.09
CA ALA A 199 -8.02 0.73 4.33
C ALA A 199 -6.74 0.82 5.18
N ARG A 200 -6.69 1.78 6.13
CA ARG A 200 -5.56 1.97 7.07
C ARG A 200 -5.27 0.70 7.86
N GLN A 201 -6.31 -0.03 8.31
CA GLN A 201 -6.14 -1.24 9.11
C GLN A 201 -5.34 -2.32 8.38
N PHE A 202 -5.48 -2.41 7.05
CA PHE A 202 -4.74 -3.35 6.21
C PHE A 202 -3.34 -2.84 5.85
N LEU A 203 -3.19 -1.53 5.65
CA LEU A 203 -1.90 -0.87 5.41
C LEU A 203 -0.96 -0.93 6.62
N ALA A 204 -1.50 -1.00 7.84
CA ALA A 204 -0.75 -1.06 9.09
C ALA A 204 -0.79 -2.45 9.76
N SER A 205 -1.11 -3.51 8.99
CA SER A 205 -1.19 -4.88 9.51
C SER A 205 0.16 -5.61 9.42
N PRO A 206 0.37 -6.70 10.19
CA PRO A 206 1.56 -7.55 10.04
C PRO A 206 1.73 -8.15 8.63
N LYS A 207 0.63 -8.25 7.86
CA LYS A 207 0.65 -8.72 6.47
C LYS A 207 0.98 -7.63 5.45
N SER A 208 1.29 -6.41 5.90
CA SER A 208 1.65 -5.31 5.00
C SER A 208 3.03 -5.51 4.41
N TRP A 209 3.09 -5.45 3.08
CA TRP A 209 4.32 -5.48 2.31
C TRP A 209 4.10 -4.72 1.00
N TRP A 210 5.18 -4.36 0.30
CA TRP A 210 5.11 -3.45 -0.84
C TRP A 210 4.16 -3.96 -1.96
N ASP A 211 4.02 -5.27 -2.14
CA ASP A 211 3.16 -5.87 -3.17
C ASP A 211 1.66 -5.62 -2.93
N THR A 212 1.22 -5.48 -1.67
CA THR A 212 -0.16 -5.09 -1.34
C THR A 212 -0.29 -3.60 -1.05
N VAL A 213 0.71 -2.99 -0.40
CA VAL A 213 0.66 -1.57 0.00
C VAL A 213 0.66 -0.66 -1.22
N ASP A 214 1.49 -0.94 -2.22
CA ASP A 214 1.60 -0.10 -3.41
C ASP A 214 0.26 0.02 -4.15
N PRO A 215 -0.41 -1.07 -4.57
CA PRO A 215 -1.71 -0.95 -5.23
C PRO A 215 -2.79 -0.33 -4.33
N LEU A 216 -2.82 -0.63 -3.02
CA LEU A 216 -3.74 0.07 -2.10
C LEU A 216 -3.49 1.57 -2.08
N ALA A 217 -2.22 2.00 -2.07
CA ALA A 217 -1.87 3.41 -2.03
C ALA A 217 -2.33 4.18 -3.28
N TYR A 218 -1.94 3.77 -4.48
CA TYR A 218 -2.22 4.59 -5.68
C TYR A 218 -3.52 4.24 -6.39
N LYS A 219 -4.13 3.06 -6.14
CA LYS A 219 -5.39 2.66 -6.78
C LYS A 219 -6.61 2.76 -5.88
N VAL A 220 -6.43 2.84 -4.57
CA VAL A 220 -7.54 2.90 -3.60
C VAL A 220 -7.49 4.24 -2.87
N VAL A 221 -6.41 4.47 -2.11
CA VAL A 221 -6.23 5.74 -1.38
C VAL A 221 -6.13 6.92 -2.33
N GLY A 222 -5.38 6.79 -3.43
CA GLY A 222 -5.28 7.82 -4.48
C GLY A 222 -6.65 8.31 -4.97
N PRO A 223 -7.46 7.48 -5.65
CA PRO A 223 -8.77 7.88 -6.13
C PRO A 223 -9.72 8.38 -5.03
N LEU A 224 -9.65 7.81 -3.82
CA LEU A 224 -10.47 8.25 -2.68
C LEU A 224 -10.09 9.67 -2.22
N VAL A 225 -8.80 9.95 -2.04
CA VAL A 225 -8.29 11.29 -1.69
C VAL A 225 -8.54 12.28 -2.81
N LYS A 226 -8.43 11.87 -4.08
CA LYS A 226 -8.75 12.74 -5.23
C LYS A 226 -10.22 13.18 -5.23
N LYS A 227 -11.12 12.29 -4.82
CA LYS A 227 -12.56 12.55 -4.78
C LYS A 227 -12.98 13.39 -3.57
N TYR A 228 -12.28 13.25 -2.44
CA TYR A 228 -12.62 13.88 -1.17
C TYR A 228 -11.40 14.56 -0.50
N PRO A 229 -10.70 15.48 -1.20
CA PRO A 229 -9.48 16.08 -0.69
C PRO A 229 -9.69 16.88 0.60
N GLU A 230 -10.85 17.53 0.74
CA GLU A 230 -11.22 18.35 1.90
C GLU A 230 -11.27 17.56 3.21
N TYR A 231 -11.56 16.26 3.16
CA TYR A 231 -11.63 15.39 4.34
C TYR A 231 -10.35 14.58 4.55
N LEU A 232 -9.61 14.26 3.49
CA LEU A 232 -8.60 13.21 3.53
C LEU A 232 -7.14 13.70 3.39
N LEU A 233 -6.89 14.93 2.94
CA LEU A 233 -5.52 15.44 2.81
C LEU A 233 -4.79 15.56 4.15
N SER A 234 -5.49 15.97 5.21
CA SER A 234 -4.93 16.05 6.57
C SER A 234 -4.53 14.66 7.11
N VAL A 235 -5.24 13.61 6.70
CA VAL A 235 -4.88 12.22 7.04
C VAL A 235 -3.60 11.81 6.31
N MET A 236 -3.41 12.20 5.06
CA MET A 236 -2.14 11.97 4.34
C MET A 236 -0.98 12.73 4.99
N ASP A 237 -1.22 13.96 5.46
CA ASP A 237 -0.22 14.74 6.19
C ASP A 237 0.22 14.01 7.47
N ALA A 238 -0.73 13.41 8.20
CA ALA A 238 -0.47 12.63 9.41
C ALA A 238 0.24 11.30 9.11
N TRP A 239 -0.17 10.57 8.07
CA TRP A 239 0.44 9.29 7.70
C TRP A 239 1.91 9.44 7.32
N ASN A 240 2.28 10.54 6.67
CA ASN A 240 3.65 10.82 6.25
C ASN A 240 4.65 10.81 7.40
N VAL A 241 4.27 11.27 8.59
CA VAL A 241 5.15 11.39 9.76
C VAL A 241 4.74 10.46 10.91
N SER A 242 3.94 9.44 10.61
CA SER A 242 3.36 8.55 11.62
C SER A 242 4.36 7.58 12.27
N GLY A 243 5.57 7.44 11.73
CA GLY A 243 6.53 6.41 12.12
C GLY A 243 6.16 5.00 11.62
N VAL A 244 5.01 4.82 10.97
CA VAL A 244 4.59 3.54 10.38
C VAL A 244 5.02 3.51 8.91
N THR A 245 6.00 2.67 8.58
CA THR A 245 6.63 2.59 7.25
C THR A 245 5.62 2.55 6.10
N TRP A 246 4.59 1.71 6.20
CA TRP A 246 3.63 1.52 5.12
C TRP A 246 2.65 2.68 4.95
N LEU A 247 2.30 3.38 6.04
CA LEU A 247 1.49 4.59 5.98
C LEU A 247 2.29 5.76 5.40
N ALA A 248 3.55 5.92 5.83
CA ALA A 248 4.46 6.91 5.26
C ALA A 248 4.72 6.64 3.77
N ARG A 249 4.95 5.38 3.38
CA ARG A 249 5.06 4.99 1.97
C ARG A 249 3.80 5.34 1.18
N THR A 250 2.63 5.04 1.74
CA THR A 250 1.33 5.35 1.11
C THR A 250 1.16 6.85 0.88
N SER A 251 1.49 7.67 1.88
CA SER A 251 1.37 9.14 1.76
C SER A 251 2.29 9.70 0.68
N ILE A 252 3.43 9.06 0.40
CA ILE A 252 4.37 9.49 -0.65
C ILE A 252 3.83 9.12 -2.04
N ILE A 253 3.18 7.96 -2.18
CA ILE A 253 2.87 7.37 -3.50
C ILE A 253 1.38 7.39 -3.90
N TYR A 254 0.46 7.87 -3.06
CA TYR A 254 -0.97 7.88 -3.42
C TYR A 254 -1.27 8.69 -4.70
N GLN A 255 -0.43 9.69 -5.01
CA GLN A 255 -0.59 10.55 -6.19
C GLN A 255 -0.01 9.97 -7.50
N LEU A 256 0.57 8.75 -7.50
CA LEU A 256 1.27 8.22 -8.69
C LEU A 256 0.43 8.22 -9.98
N GLY A 257 -0.88 8.07 -9.87
CA GLY A 257 -1.82 8.06 -11.00
C GLY A 257 -2.35 9.44 -11.42
N TYR A 258 -1.94 10.54 -10.78
CA TYR A 258 -2.58 11.85 -10.98
C TYR A 258 -2.11 12.58 -12.24
N GLY A 259 -0.91 12.28 -12.74
CA GLY A 259 -0.36 12.95 -13.91
C GLY A 259 -0.27 14.47 -13.68
N LYS A 260 -0.90 15.26 -14.54
CA LYS A 260 -0.91 16.74 -14.46
C LYS A 260 -1.63 17.27 -13.21
N ASP A 261 -2.50 16.47 -12.59
CA ASP A 261 -3.24 16.87 -11.40
C ASP A 261 -2.45 16.63 -10.10
N THR A 262 -1.16 16.28 -10.19
CA THR A 262 -0.32 16.04 -9.01
C THR A 262 -0.10 17.34 -8.24
N ASP A 263 -0.40 17.33 -6.93
CA ASP A 263 0.02 18.37 -5.99
C ASP A 263 1.54 18.20 -5.74
N ALA A 264 2.32 18.86 -6.59
CA ALA A 264 3.78 18.79 -6.59
C ALA A 264 4.39 19.35 -5.30
N GLU A 265 3.81 20.43 -4.77
CA GLU A 265 4.28 21.04 -3.51
C GLU A 265 4.16 20.04 -2.36
N ARG A 266 3.00 19.39 -2.21
CA ARG A 266 2.79 18.36 -1.20
C ARG A 266 3.68 17.14 -1.42
N LEU A 267 3.85 16.69 -2.66
CA LEU A 267 4.76 15.59 -2.98
C LEU A 267 6.19 15.91 -2.51
N PHE A 268 6.72 17.08 -2.88
CA PHE A 268 8.05 17.52 -2.48
C PHE A 268 8.17 17.68 -0.96
N ARG A 269 7.16 18.26 -0.31
CA ARG A 269 7.10 18.40 1.15
C ARG A 269 7.13 17.04 1.86
N TYR A 270 6.36 16.06 1.39
CA TYR A 270 6.37 14.70 1.94
C TYR A 270 7.70 13.99 1.75
N CYS A 271 8.33 14.15 0.58
CA CYS A 271 9.67 13.61 0.34
C CYS A 271 10.69 14.17 1.33
N LEU A 272 10.63 15.47 1.66
CA LEU A 272 11.56 16.10 2.60
C LEU A 272 11.32 15.71 4.06
N LYS A 273 10.05 15.62 4.47
CA LYS A 273 9.69 15.26 5.86
C LYS A 273 10.27 13.91 6.27
N VAL A 274 10.34 12.97 5.34
CA VAL A 274 10.87 11.60 5.57
C VAL A 274 12.20 11.34 4.87
N ALA A 275 12.90 12.39 4.41
CA ALA A 275 14.16 12.21 3.69
C ALA A 275 15.29 11.61 4.55
N HIS A 276 15.19 11.79 5.87
CA HIS A 276 16.12 11.26 6.87
C HIS A 276 15.93 9.77 7.15
N GLU A 277 14.82 9.16 6.69
CA GLU A 277 14.54 7.75 6.93
C GLU A 277 15.55 6.86 6.19
N GLU A 278 16.18 5.96 6.93
CA GLU A 278 17.10 4.96 6.38
C GLU A 278 16.37 3.73 5.83
N GLU A 279 15.07 3.62 6.09
CA GLU A 279 14.24 2.50 5.64
C GLU A 279 14.17 2.43 4.12
N PHE A 280 14.61 1.29 3.57
CA PHE A 280 14.73 1.05 2.13
C PHE A 280 13.43 1.33 1.39
N PHE A 281 12.29 0.91 1.94
CA PHE A 281 10.99 1.10 1.30
C PHE A 281 10.55 2.57 1.27
N ILE A 282 10.97 3.41 2.21
CA ILE A 282 10.70 4.85 2.18
C ILE A 282 11.57 5.52 1.12
N GLN A 283 12.87 5.21 1.09
CA GLN A 283 13.79 5.77 0.10
C GLN A 283 13.38 5.43 -1.34
N LYS A 284 12.93 4.19 -1.59
CA LYS A 284 12.35 3.78 -2.88
C LYS A 284 11.04 4.50 -3.19
N ALA A 285 10.18 4.73 -2.20
CA ALA A 285 8.92 5.46 -2.38
C ALA A 285 9.17 6.89 -2.87
N ILE A 286 10.10 7.61 -2.21
CA ILE A 286 10.52 8.97 -2.59
C ILE A 286 11.01 8.97 -4.04
N GLY A 287 11.96 8.08 -4.35
CA GLY A 287 12.53 7.99 -5.70
C GLY A 287 11.47 7.68 -6.77
N TRP A 288 10.55 6.76 -6.49
CA TRP A 288 9.49 6.40 -7.43
C TRP A 288 8.48 7.53 -7.65
N ALA A 289 8.03 8.20 -6.59
CA ALA A 289 7.09 9.30 -6.70
C ALA A 289 7.68 10.48 -7.49
N LEU A 290 8.94 10.82 -7.23
CA LEU A 290 9.67 11.83 -7.99
C LEU A 290 9.86 11.42 -9.46
N ARG A 291 10.28 10.16 -9.71
CA ARG A 291 10.43 9.62 -11.07
C ARG A 291 9.12 9.69 -11.85
N GLN A 292 8.01 9.38 -11.20
CA GLN A 292 6.69 9.43 -11.82
C GLN A 292 6.31 10.88 -12.15
N HIS A 293 6.53 11.82 -11.23
CA HIS A 293 6.26 13.23 -11.48
C HIS A 293 7.20 13.85 -12.54
N CYS A 294 8.41 13.33 -12.69
CA CYS A 294 9.36 13.72 -13.74
C CYS A 294 8.78 13.59 -15.16
N ARG A 295 7.80 12.70 -15.37
CA ARG A 295 7.09 12.54 -16.66
C ARG A 295 6.14 13.70 -16.98
N VAL A 296 5.84 14.53 -15.99
CA VAL A 296 4.95 15.68 -16.06
C VAL A 296 5.75 16.97 -16.02
N ASP A 297 6.62 17.12 -15.03
CA ASP A 297 7.49 18.28 -14.86
C ASP A 297 8.91 17.83 -14.48
N GLN A 298 9.73 17.63 -15.50
CA GLN A 298 11.10 17.16 -15.32
C GLN A 298 11.98 18.21 -14.63
N GLU A 299 11.81 19.48 -14.97
CA GLU A 299 12.67 20.55 -14.49
C GLU A 299 12.39 20.85 -13.01
N ALA A 300 11.13 20.81 -12.57
CA ALA A 300 10.79 20.91 -11.16
C ALA A 300 11.45 19.80 -10.32
N VAL A 301 11.41 18.55 -10.79
CA VAL A 301 12.06 17.42 -10.09
C VAL A 301 13.58 17.57 -10.07
N LYS A 302 14.22 17.96 -11.20
CA LYS A 302 15.67 18.24 -11.24
C LYS A 302 16.05 19.31 -10.23
N ALA A 303 15.35 20.44 -10.23
CA ALA A 303 15.59 21.55 -9.31
C ALA A 303 15.40 21.13 -7.85
N PHE A 304 14.32 20.38 -7.55
CA PHE A 304 14.05 19.84 -6.22
C PHE A 304 15.18 18.92 -5.73
N VAL A 305 15.62 17.98 -6.58
CA VAL A 305 16.69 17.02 -6.24
C VAL A 305 18.02 17.75 -6.03
N GLN A 306 18.39 18.69 -6.90
CA GLN A 306 19.64 19.45 -6.75
C GLN A 306 19.64 20.29 -5.47
N LYS A 307 18.55 21.02 -5.21
CA LYS A 307 18.40 21.84 -3.99
C LYS A 307 18.51 21.01 -2.71
N ASN A 308 18.02 19.77 -2.73
CA ASN A 308 17.93 18.91 -1.56
C ASN A 308 18.90 17.71 -1.59
N LYS A 309 19.94 17.76 -2.43
CA LYS A 309 20.87 16.65 -2.66
C LYS A 309 21.52 16.10 -1.39
N LYS A 310 21.77 16.96 -0.40
CA LYS A 310 22.36 16.56 0.91
C LYS A 310 21.36 15.91 1.87
N LYS A 311 20.06 16.10 1.64
CA LYS A 311 18.99 15.56 2.50
C LYS A 311 18.44 14.23 1.97
N LEU A 312 18.40 14.07 0.65
CA LEU A 312 17.89 12.86 0.00
C LEU A 312 18.95 11.75 0.01
N SER A 313 18.51 10.51 0.21
CA SER A 313 19.38 9.35 0.06
C SER A 313 19.90 9.22 -1.38
N THR A 314 21.10 8.64 -1.54
CA THR A 314 21.65 8.33 -2.87
C THR A 314 20.73 7.43 -3.69
N LEU A 315 20.02 6.51 -3.02
CA LEU A 315 19.04 5.63 -3.66
C LEU A 315 17.86 6.42 -4.22
N SER A 316 17.25 7.30 -3.42
CA SER A 316 16.13 8.13 -3.84
C SER A 316 16.50 9.01 -5.04
N ILE A 317 17.69 9.62 -5.02
CA ILE A 317 18.20 10.46 -6.13
C ILE A 317 18.35 9.63 -7.40
N ARG A 318 18.99 8.46 -7.31
CA ARG A 318 19.20 7.57 -8.46
C ARG A 318 17.89 7.11 -9.07
N GLU A 319 16.92 6.73 -8.25
CA GLU A 319 15.59 6.34 -8.72
C GLU A 319 14.84 7.51 -9.36
N ALA A 320 14.85 8.68 -8.72
CA ALA A 320 14.16 9.87 -9.22
C ALA A 320 14.64 10.28 -10.62
N LEU A 321 15.96 10.21 -10.85
CA LEU A 321 16.59 10.68 -12.09
C LEU A 321 16.84 9.58 -13.13
N LYS A 322 16.35 8.35 -12.92
CA LYS A 322 16.66 7.18 -13.77
C LYS A 322 16.39 7.36 -15.27
N HIS A 323 15.40 8.18 -15.63
CA HIS A 323 15.00 8.43 -17.03
C HIS A 323 15.24 9.87 -17.48
N VAL A 324 15.92 10.65 -16.64
CA VAL A 324 16.23 12.03 -16.93
C VAL A 324 17.50 12.04 -17.80
N LYS A 325 17.36 12.54 -19.03
CA LYS A 325 18.49 12.75 -19.94
C LYS A 325 19.26 14.02 -19.59
#